data_AF-A0A537EZQ2-F1
#
_entry.id   AF-A0A537EZQ2-F1
#
_cell.length_a   1.000
_cell.length_b   1.000
_cell.length_c   1.000
_cell.angle_alpha   90.00
_cell.angle_beta   90.00
_cell.angle_gamma   90.00
#
_symmetry.space_group_name_H-M   'P 1'
#
loop_
_entity.id
_entity.type
_entity.pdbx_description
1 polymer ?
#
loop_
_entity_poly.entity_id
_entity_poly.type
_entity_poly.pdbx_seq_one_letter_code
_entity_poly.pdbx_strand_id
1 'polypeptide(L)'
;MHATTESGYILLKYGARNANAVLGASDMKRVRVDVELDGKPIEKGKAGADVQWDSTGSFLVVTENRLYDIVRTKAFETHELKLMTKAEDLRLFTYTFG
;
A
#
# COMPACT_ATOMS: atom_id res chain seq x y z
N MET A 1 12.33 -26.80 7.93
CA MET A 1 12.44 -25.60 7.07
C MET A 1 12.09 -24.40 7.93
N HIS A 2 13.08 -23.57 8.29
CA HIS A 2 12.80 -22.29 8.93
C HIS A 2 12.55 -21.27 7.82
N ALA A 3 11.28 -21.04 7.49
CA ALA A 3 10.93 -19.89 6.68
C ALA A 3 11.18 -18.65 7.54
N THR A 4 12.12 -17.81 7.14
CA THR A 4 12.33 -16.49 7.74
C THR A 4 11.00 -15.72 7.62
N THR A 5 10.43 -15.32 8.75
CA THR A 5 9.15 -14.63 8.87
C THR A 5 9.20 -13.16 8.45
N GLU A 6 10.27 -12.72 7.79
CA GLU A 6 10.54 -11.30 7.60
C GLU A 6 9.71 -10.73 6.44
N SER A 7 8.62 -10.05 6.81
CA SER A 7 7.90 -9.14 5.93
C SER A 7 8.74 -7.87 5.74
N GLY A 8 9.05 -7.52 4.48
CA GLY A 8 9.57 -6.21 4.14
C GLY A 8 8.48 -5.15 4.29
N TYR A 9 8.87 -3.93 4.69
CA TYR A 9 7.95 -2.80 4.71
C TYR A 9 8.61 -1.53 4.18
N ILE A 10 7.77 -0.63 3.67
CA ILE A 10 8.11 0.76 3.41
C ILE A 10 7.20 1.61 4.27
N LEU A 11 7.77 2.55 5.03
CA LEU A 11 7.05 3.52 5.84
C LEU A 11 7.35 4.93 5.33
N LEU A 12 6.31 5.70 5.06
CA LEU A 12 6.41 7.02 4.47
C LEU A 12 5.55 8.01 5.23
N LYS A 13 6.19 9.07 5.74
CA LYS A 13 5.49 10.24 6.28
C LYS A 13 5.26 11.25 5.16
N TYR A 14 4.03 11.74 5.01
CA TYR A 14 3.67 12.70 3.97
C TYR A 14 2.62 13.69 4.45
N GLY A 15 2.52 14.83 3.77
CA GLY A 15 1.46 15.82 3.95
C GLY A 15 0.76 16.08 2.62
N ALA A 16 -0.46 15.58 2.45
CA ALA A 16 -1.25 15.69 1.23
C ALA A 16 -2.72 15.31 1.49
N ARG A 17 -3.58 15.43 0.47
CA ARG A 17 -4.93 14.83 0.52
C ARG A 17 -4.90 13.40 0.01
N ASN A 18 -4.06 13.15 -0.98
CA ASN A 18 -3.97 11.87 -1.66
C ASN A 18 -2.55 11.32 -1.59
N ALA A 19 -2.43 10.01 -1.42
CA ALA A 19 -1.17 9.29 -1.58
C ALA A 19 -1.35 8.09 -2.50
N ASN A 20 -0.44 7.96 -3.46
CA ASN A 20 -0.43 6.92 -4.47
C ASN A 20 0.97 6.32 -4.57
N ALA A 21 1.08 5.14 -5.17
CA ALA A 21 2.38 4.56 -5.50
C ALA A 21 2.34 3.93 -6.90
N VAL A 22 3.43 4.08 -7.66
CA VAL A 22 3.62 3.25 -8.86
C VAL A 22 4.23 1.95 -8.40
N LEU A 23 3.44 0.89 -8.45
CA LEU A 23 3.81 -0.45 -8.00
C LEU A 23 3.82 -1.41 -9.19
N GLY A 24 4.55 -2.50 -9.04
CA GLY A 24 4.63 -3.58 -10.01
C GLY A 24 4.92 -4.93 -9.37
N ALA A 25 4.75 -5.98 -10.17
CA ALA A 25 5.13 -7.35 -9.85
C ALA A 25 5.71 -8.00 -11.11
N SER A 26 6.50 -9.06 -10.93
CA SER A 26 6.97 -9.89 -12.05
C SER A 26 5.78 -10.54 -12.78
N ASP A 27 5.87 -10.69 -14.11
CA ASP A 27 4.80 -11.29 -14.94
C ASP A 27 4.38 -12.65 -14.37
N MET A 28 3.07 -12.91 -14.31
CA MET A 28 2.41 -14.09 -13.69
C MET A 28 2.23 -14.07 -12.17
N LYS A 29 2.76 -13.09 -11.44
CA LYS A 29 2.63 -13.03 -9.97
C LYS A 29 1.63 -11.97 -9.53
N ARG A 30 0.77 -12.36 -8.59
CA ARG A 30 -0.10 -11.46 -7.82
C ARG A 30 0.55 -11.22 -6.48
N VAL A 31 0.88 -9.96 -6.18
CA VAL A 31 1.47 -9.58 -4.90
C VAL A 31 0.41 -8.92 -4.03
N ARG A 32 0.17 -9.48 -2.85
CA ARG A 32 -0.60 -8.81 -1.81
C ARG A 32 0.31 -7.84 -1.05
N VAL A 33 -0.16 -6.62 -0.87
CA VAL A 33 0.50 -5.60 -0.04
C VAL A 33 -0.47 -5.16 1.03
N ASP A 34 -0.21 -5.50 2.29
CA ASP A 34 -0.99 -4.97 3.41
C ASP A 34 -0.67 -3.49 3.59
N VAL A 35 -1.71 -2.69 3.86
CA VAL A 35 -1.59 -1.24 3.92
C VAL A 35 -2.13 -0.73 5.25
N GLU A 36 -1.37 0.16 5.88
CA GLU A 36 -1.81 0.89 7.06
C GLU A 36 -1.66 2.40 6.87
N LEU A 37 -2.59 3.15 7.46
CA LEU A 37 -2.50 4.59 7.65
C LEU A 37 -2.46 4.86 9.15
N ASP A 38 -1.42 5.55 9.62
CA ASP A 38 -1.19 5.86 11.04
C ASP A 38 -1.22 4.61 11.94
N GLY A 39 -0.61 3.51 11.46
CA GLY A 39 -0.49 2.24 12.17
C GLY A 39 -1.78 1.43 12.28
N LYS A 40 -2.81 1.76 11.48
CA LYS A 40 -4.09 1.04 11.44
C LYS A 40 -4.49 0.72 10.00
N PRO A 41 -5.30 -0.33 9.76
CA PRO A 41 -5.93 -0.52 8.46
C PRO A 41 -6.65 0.75 7.99
N ILE A 42 -6.51 1.09 6.72
CA ILE A 42 -7.16 2.26 6.11
C ILE A 42 -8.67 2.08 6.21
N GLU A 43 -9.36 3.07 6.78
CA GLU A 43 -10.81 3.09 6.79
C GLU A 43 -11.39 3.44 5.41
N LYS A 44 -12.57 2.91 5.08
CA LYS A 44 -13.22 3.12 3.76
C LYS A 44 -13.35 4.60 3.38
N GLY A 45 -13.56 5.49 4.35
CA GLY A 45 -13.71 6.92 4.11
C GLY A 45 -12.41 7.65 3.74
N LYS A 46 -11.26 7.00 3.90
CA LYS A 46 -9.92 7.53 3.59
C LYS A 46 -9.19 6.73 2.52
N ALA A 47 -9.80 5.68 1.99
CA ALA A 47 -9.17 4.79 1.04
C ALA A 47 -9.28 5.31 -0.40
N GLY A 48 -8.19 5.15 -1.13
CA GLY A 48 -8.19 5.24 -2.58
C GLY A 48 -8.89 4.03 -3.22
N ALA A 49 -9.15 4.13 -4.52
CA ALA A 49 -9.98 3.17 -5.25
C ALA A 49 -9.39 1.75 -5.33
N ASP A 50 -8.07 1.59 -5.13
CA ASP A 50 -7.39 0.30 -5.25
C ASP A 50 -7.31 -0.48 -3.94
N VAL A 51 -7.69 0.13 -2.81
CA VAL A 51 -7.67 -0.53 -1.50
C VAL A 51 -8.83 -1.52 -1.40
N GLN A 52 -8.49 -2.73 -0.98
CA GLN A 52 -9.42 -3.81 -0.67
C GLN A 52 -9.34 -4.12 0.82
N TRP A 53 -10.34 -4.86 1.33
CA TRP A 53 -10.41 -5.28 2.73
C TRP A 53 -10.80 -6.73 2.86
N ASP A 54 -10.26 -7.38 3.88
CA ASP A 54 -10.67 -8.70 4.35
C ASP A 54 -10.71 -8.74 5.88
N SER A 55 -10.76 -9.93 6.47
CA SER A 55 -10.77 -10.13 7.92
C SER A 55 -9.49 -9.67 8.63
N THR A 56 -8.38 -9.48 7.90
CA THR A 56 -7.08 -9.11 8.47
C THR A 56 -6.85 -7.60 8.38
N GLY A 57 -7.37 -6.93 7.36
CA GLY A 57 -7.26 -5.48 7.24
C GLY A 57 -7.36 -4.99 5.80
N SER A 58 -6.80 -3.82 5.54
CA SER A 58 -6.72 -3.21 4.21
C SER A 58 -5.48 -3.69 3.45
N PHE A 59 -5.63 -3.93 2.15
CA PHE A 59 -4.56 -4.38 1.28
C PHE A 59 -4.73 -3.92 -0.15
N LEU A 60 -3.65 -3.97 -0.93
CA LEU A 60 -3.64 -3.86 -2.39
C LEU A 60 -3.37 -5.22 -3.01
N VAL A 61 -3.84 -5.39 -4.24
CA VAL A 61 -3.49 -6.51 -5.10
C VAL A 61 -2.73 -5.96 -6.30
N VAL A 62 -1.41 -6.17 -6.32
CA VAL A 62 -0.54 -5.69 -7.39
C VAL A 62 -0.37 -6.81 -8.43
N THR A 63 -0.82 -6.54 -9.66
CA THR A 63 -0.74 -7.48 -10.79
C THR A 63 -0.08 -6.91 -12.04
N GLU A 64 0.09 -5.59 -12.09
CA GLU A 64 0.66 -4.87 -13.24
C GLU A 64 1.39 -3.61 -12.78
N ASN A 65 2.26 -3.09 -13.65
CA ASN A 65 3.02 -1.87 -13.43
C ASN A 65 2.14 -0.65 -13.70
N ARG A 66 1.55 -0.07 -12.65
CA ARG A 66 0.71 1.13 -12.76
C ARG A 66 0.70 1.95 -11.47
N LEU A 67 0.04 3.10 -11.53
CA LEU A 67 -0.29 3.89 -10.35
C LEU A 67 -1.43 3.21 -9.58
N TYR A 68 -1.23 2.98 -8.28
CA TYR A 68 -2.23 2.52 -7.34
C TYR A 68 -2.65 3.66 -6.42
N ASP A 69 -3.96 3.86 -6.30
CA ASP A 69 -4.62 4.88 -5.48
C ASP A 69 -4.91 4.34 -4.08
N ILE A 70 -4.20 4.86 -3.08
CA ILE A 70 -4.10 4.22 -1.75
C ILE A 70 -4.84 5.03 -0.69
N VAL A 71 -4.58 6.34 -0.60
CA VAL A 71 -5.22 7.23 0.39
C VAL A 71 -5.91 8.38 -0.32
N ARG A 72 -7.13 8.70 0.11
CA ARG A 72 -7.90 9.88 -0.28
C ARG A 72 -8.61 10.47 0.93
N THR A 73 -8.11 11.58 1.44
CA THR A 73 -8.76 12.36 2.50
C THR A 73 -9.44 13.60 1.93
N LYS A 74 -10.37 14.17 2.70
CA LYS A 74 -11.09 15.39 2.29
C LYS A 74 -10.25 16.66 2.50
N ALA A 75 -9.42 16.66 3.53
CA ALA A 75 -8.60 17.79 3.94
C ALA A 75 -7.12 17.47 3.76
N PHE A 76 -6.29 18.52 3.64
CA PHE A 76 -4.85 18.31 3.66
C PHE A 76 -4.45 17.89 5.07
N GLU A 77 -3.87 16.71 5.21
CA GLU A 77 -3.51 16.10 6.49
C GLU A 77 -2.10 15.52 6.41
N THR A 78 -1.46 15.29 7.56
CA THR A 78 -0.18 14.59 7.65
C THR A 78 -0.41 13.19 8.17
N HIS A 79 0.13 12.20 7.47
CA HIS A 79 -0.06 10.79 7.81
C HIS A 79 1.22 9.99 7.65
N GLU A 80 1.23 8.82 8.27
CA GLU A 80 2.19 7.75 8.02
C GLU A 80 1.52 6.63 7.21
N LEU A 81 1.97 6.44 5.97
CA LEU A 81 1.56 5.34 5.10
C LEU A 81 2.58 4.21 5.20
N LYS A 82 2.11 3.00 5.54
CA LYS A 82 2.93 1.81 5.61
C LYS A 82 2.45 0.77 4.60
N LEU A 83 3.36 0.30 3.74
CA LEU A 83 3.15 -0.80 2.81
C LEU A 83 3.96 -2.00 3.27
N MET A 84 3.33 -3.16 3.41
CA MET A 84 3.96 -4.38 3.94
C MET A 84 3.69 -5.56 3.02
N THR A 85 4.69 -6.40 2.80
CA THR A 85 4.48 -7.65 2.08
C THR A 85 5.46 -8.72 2.54
N LYS A 86 5.04 -9.98 2.42
CA LYS A 86 5.92 -11.15 2.55
C LYS A 86 6.39 -11.66 1.17
N ALA A 87 5.92 -11.05 0.08
CA ALA A 87 6.32 -11.43 -1.26
C ALA A 87 7.65 -10.77 -1.64
N GLU A 88 8.51 -11.51 -2.32
CA GLU A 88 9.81 -11.03 -2.79
C GLU A 88 9.72 -10.23 -4.11
N ASP A 89 8.55 -10.23 -4.77
CA ASP A 89 8.37 -9.68 -6.12
C ASP A 89 7.74 -8.28 -6.18
N LEU A 90 7.49 -7.62 -5.05
CA LEU A 90 6.98 -6.25 -5.08
C LEU A 90 8.05 -5.30 -5.63
N ARG A 91 7.68 -4.55 -6.67
CA ARG A 91 8.49 -3.45 -7.20
C ARG A 91 7.81 -2.14 -6.85
N LEU A 92 8.50 -1.26 -6.13
CA LEU A 92 8.11 0.13 -5.93
C LEU A 92 8.94 1.00 -6.85
N PHE A 93 8.29 1.78 -7.72
CA PHE A 93 8.99 2.71 -8.61
C PHE A 93 9.00 4.14 -8.06
N THR A 94 7.87 4.60 -7.50
CA THR A 94 7.77 5.95 -6.93
C THR A 94 6.52 6.10 -6.05
N TYR A 95 6.51 7.17 -5.26
CA TYR A 95 5.34 7.68 -4.55
C TYR A 95 4.90 9.01 -5.16
N THR A 96 3.59 9.24 -5.22
CA THR A 96 3.05 10.54 -5.65
C THR A 96 1.96 11.02 -4.70
N PHE A 97 1.87 12.34 -4.58
CA PHE A 97 0.96 13.02 -3.65
C PHE A 97 0.17 14.10 -4.37
N GLY A 98 -1.04 14.39 -3.88
CA GLY A 98 -1.92 15.42 -4.45
C GLY A 98 -2.96 15.95 -3.47
#